data_AF-A0A259TYG6-F1
#
_entry.id   AF-A0A259TYG6-F1
#
_cell.length_a   1.000
_cell.length_b   1.000
_cell.length_c   1.000
_cell.angle_alpha   90.00
_cell.angle_beta   90.00
_cell.angle_gamma   90.00
#
_symmetry.space_group_name_H-M   'P 1'
#
loop_
_entity.id
_entity.type
_entity.pdbx_description
1 polymer ?
#
loop_
_entity_poly.entity_id
_entity_poly.type
_entity_poly.pdbx_seq_one_letter_code
_entity_poly.pdbx_strand_id
1 'polypeptide(L)'
;MHTPSDIARDLLRIGAVSLQPSDPFTWASGRLSPIYTDNRLTLSYPDVRRRLVEGFVTLADRAGGAAGVSGTATAGIPHATLLADRLGLPLSYVRSSAKGHGKTNKIEGRIEPGERVLVVEDLVSTGGSVIDAVEALRDEGAVVQTVLAVFTYGLDAAADAISDAGFTLRTLTDFPALLDVAQASGEISADDLAALEEWRRDPEAWSRARGGA
;
A
#
# COMPACT_ATOMS: atom_id res chain seq x y z
N MET A 1 17.29 -2.71 11.61
CA MET A 1 16.46 -2.89 10.40
C MET A 1 15.22 -3.64 10.85
N HIS A 2 14.03 -3.07 10.65
CA HIS A 2 12.78 -3.70 11.09
C HIS A 2 12.37 -4.78 10.10
N THR A 3 11.84 -5.89 10.60
CA THR A 3 11.37 -7.00 9.75
C THR A 3 9.93 -6.76 9.31
N PRO A 4 9.46 -7.41 8.21
CA PRO A 4 8.04 -7.42 7.85
C PRO A 4 7.13 -7.84 9.01
N SER A 5 7.56 -8.79 9.83
CA SER A 5 6.84 -9.26 11.03
C SER A 5 6.72 -8.19 12.12
N ASP A 6 7.70 -7.29 12.26
CA ASP A 6 7.61 -6.19 13.24
C ASP A 6 6.55 -5.17 12.84
N ILE A 7 6.45 -4.85 11.56
CA ILE A 7 5.40 -3.96 11.05
C ILE A 7 4.04 -4.64 11.16
N ALA A 8 3.92 -5.91 10.74
CA ALA A 8 2.68 -6.68 10.89
C ALA A 8 2.17 -6.69 12.33
N ARG A 9 3.07 -6.91 13.30
CA ARG A 9 2.74 -6.86 14.73
C ARG A 9 2.25 -5.48 15.16
N ASP A 10 2.87 -4.42 14.68
CA ASP A 10 2.42 -3.06 14.95
C ASP A 10 1.02 -2.81 14.37
N LEU A 11 0.75 -3.25 13.15
CA LEU A 11 -0.56 -3.09 12.49
C LEU A 11 -1.69 -3.79 13.24
N LEU A 12 -1.48 -5.04 13.67
CA LEU A 12 -2.43 -5.79 14.50
C LEU A 12 -2.63 -5.11 15.86
N ARG A 13 -1.52 -4.79 16.54
CA ARG A 13 -1.53 -4.18 17.89
C ARG A 13 -2.33 -2.88 17.96
N ILE A 14 -2.23 -2.02 16.95
CA ILE A 14 -2.93 -0.72 16.95
C ILE A 14 -4.33 -0.81 16.33
N GLY A 15 -4.76 -1.98 15.86
CA GLY A 15 -6.03 -2.17 15.15
C GLY A 15 -6.04 -1.55 13.74
N ALA A 16 -4.88 -1.29 13.14
CA ALA A 16 -4.81 -0.86 11.74
C ALA A 16 -5.13 -2.01 10.79
N VAL A 17 -4.95 -3.26 11.24
CA VAL A 17 -5.44 -4.46 10.57
C VAL A 17 -6.30 -5.25 11.54
N SER A 18 -7.42 -5.80 11.07
CA SER A 18 -8.29 -6.68 11.83
C SER A 18 -8.68 -7.89 10.99
N LEU A 19 -8.71 -9.07 11.61
CA LEU A 19 -9.03 -10.34 10.98
C LEU A 19 -10.34 -10.89 11.58
N GLN A 20 -11.33 -11.15 10.74
CA GLN A 20 -12.63 -11.73 11.11
C GLN A 20 -13.10 -12.75 10.06
N PRO A 21 -12.43 -13.90 9.93
CA PRO A 21 -12.77 -14.91 8.93
C PRO A 21 -14.16 -15.55 9.12
N SER A 22 -14.64 -15.65 10.36
CA SER A 22 -15.96 -16.21 10.67
C SER A 22 -17.11 -15.20 10.61
N ASP A 23 -16.82 -13.91 10.73
CA ASP A 23 -17.81 -12.81 10.69
C ASP A 23 -17.27 -11.69 9.80
N PRO A 24 -17.27 -11.87 8.46
CA PRO A 24 -16.53 -11.01 7.57
C PRO A 24 -17.11 -9.59 7.48
N PHE A 25 -16.22 -8.64 7.25
CA PHE A 25 -16.57 -7.25 6.96
C PHE A 25 -17.27 -7.12 5.61
N THR A 26 -18.20 -6.18 5.50
CA THR A 26 -18.76 -5.76 4.22
C THR A 26 -18.03 -4.50 3.73
N TRP A 27 -17.32 -4.60 2.62
CA TRP A 27 -16.69 -3.46 1.97
C TRP A 27 -17.71 -2.58 1.25
N ALA A 28 -17.32 -1.35 0.92
CA ALA A 28 -18.19 -0.40 0.21
C ALA A 28 -18.69 -0.92 -1.15
N SER A 29 -17.98 -1.87 -1.76
CA SER A 29 -18.40 -2.57 -2.98
C SER A 29 -19.51 -3.62 -2.76
N GLY A 30 -19.89 -3.88 -1.51
CA GLY A 30 -20.77 -4.99 -1.13
C GLY A 30 -20.06 -6.35 -1.02
N ARG A 31 -18.75 -6.40 -1.31
CA ARG A 31 -17.94 -7.62 -1.17
C ARG A 31 -17.68 -7.93 0.30
N LEU A 32 -17.69 -9.21 0.63
CA LEU A 32 -17.28 -9.69 1.95
C LEU A 32 -15.77 -9.88 2.00
N SER A 33 -15.17 -9.50 3.13
CA SER A 33 -13.75 -9.65 3.38
C SER A 33 -13.48 -10.12 4.81
N PRO A 34 -12.65 -11.15 5.01
CA PRO A 34 -12.23 -11.59 6.34
C PRO A 34 -11.14 -10.68 6.93
N ILE A 35 -10.70 -9.65 6.20
CA ILE A 35 -9.71 -8.68 6.65
C ILE A 35 -10.20 -7.25 6.40
N TYR A 36 -9.94 -6.38 7.37
CA TYR A 36 -10.07 -4.93 7.24
C TYR A 36 -8.71 -4.28 7.47
N THR A 37 -8.39 -3.25 6.70
CA THR A 37 -7.10 -2.54 6.80
C THR A 37 -7.31 -1.03 6.67
N ASP A 38 -6.82 -0.29 7.66
CA ASP A 38 -6.75 1.15 7.66
C ASP A 38 -5.37 1.63 8.14
N ASN A 39 -4.43 1.74 7.20
CA ASN A 39 -3.07 2.18 7.50
C ASN A 39 -2.98 3.68 7.83
N ARG A 40 -4.04 4.47 7.60
CA ARG A 40 -4.08 5.89 8.02
C ARG A 40 -4.01 5.99 9.55
N LEU A 41 -4.50 4.97 10.25
CA LEU A 41 -4.43 4.89 11.71
C LEU A 41 -2.99 4.93 12.21
N THR A 42 -2.03 4.37 11.45
CA THR A 42 -0.59 4.36 11.81
C THR A 42 -0.03 5.76 12.03
N LEU A 43 -0.60 6.78 11.37
CA LEU A 43 -0.19 8.17 11.51
C LEU A 43 -0.49 8.73 12.91
N SER A 44 -1.45 8.15 13.62
CA SER A 44 -1.83 8.53 14.98
C SER A 44 -0.92 7.93 16.06
N TYR A 45 -0.02 7.01 15.70
CA TYR A 45 0.90 6.31 16.61
C TYR A 45 2.34 6.70 16.29
N PRO A 46 2.95 7.65 17.03
CA PRO A 46 4.27 8.19 16.66
C PRO A 46 5.40 7.14 16.59
N ASP A 47 5.34 6.10 17.42
CA ASP A 47 6.32 5.00 17.40
C ASP A 47 6.20 4.15 16.14
N VAL A 48 4.98 3.76 15.78
CA VAL A 48 4.69 3.01 14.55
C VAL A 48 5.03 3.84 13.33
N ARG A 49 4.54 5.10 13.26
CA ARG A 49 4.82 6.02 12.16
C ARG A 49 6.31 6.19 11.90
N ARG A 50 7.10 6.39 12.96
CA ARG A 50 8.56 6.51 12.84
C ARG A 50 9.19 5.23 12.30
N ARG A 51 8.73 4.06 12.75
CA ARG A 51 9.19 2.75 12.26
C ARG A 51 8.89 2.56 10.77
N LEU A 52 7.69 2.95 10.33
CA LEU A 52 7.32 2.89 8.91
C LEU A 52 8.23 3.75 8.05
N VAL A 53 8.49 4.99 8.48
CA VAL A 53 9.36 5.91 7.72
C VAL A 53 10.80 5.40 7.66
N GLU A 54 11.35 4.84 8.74
CA GLU A 54 12.67 4.19 8.73
C GLU A 54 12.73 3.00 7.77
N GLY A 55 11.66 2.21 7.71
CA GLY A 55 11.51 1.13 6.74
C GLY A 55 11.46 1.66 5.31
N PHE A 56 10.72 2.74 5.05
CA PHE A 56 10.65 3.34 3.72
C PHE A 56 11.98 3.91 3.26
N VAL A 57 12.75 4.56 4.14
CA VAL A 57 14.13 5.00 3.84
C VAL A 57 14.97 3.79 3.40
N THR A 58 14.89 2.69 4.13
CA THR A 58 15.61 1.46 3.80
C THR A 58 15.21 0.89 2.43
N LEU A 59 13.93 0.92 2.07
CA LEU A 59 13.45 0.48 0.76
C LEU A 59 13.85 1.45 -0.36
N ALA A 60 13.84 2.76 -0.09
CA ALA A 60 14.27 3.80 -1.02
C ALA A 60 15.76 3.66 -1.36
N ASP A 61 16.62 3.41 -0.37
CA ASP A 61 18.05 3.18 -0.58
C ASP A 61 18.30 1.98 -1.50
N ARG A 62 17.51 0.91 -1.34
CA ARG A 62 17.56 -0.29 -2.20
C ARG A 62 17.01 -0.06 -3.60
N ALA A 63 16.09 0.89 -3.76
CA ALA A 63 15.55 1.27 -5.07
C ALA A 63 16.57 2.10 -5.88
N GLY A 64 17.37 2.91 -5.19
CA GLY A 64 18.54 3.58 -5.74
C GLY A 64 18.23 4.89 -6.48
N GLY A 65 18.91 5.96 -6.08
CA GLY A 65 19.05 7.17 -6.89
C GLY A 65 17.76 7.97 -7.15
N ALA A 66 16.75 7.88 -6.29
CA ALA A 66 15.57 8.73 -6.37
C ALA A 66 15.95 10.23 -6.30
N ALA A 67 15.28 11.05 -7.10
CA ALA A 67 15.44 12.50 -7.16
C ALA A 67 14.19 13.24 -6.63
N GLY A 68 13.07 12.54 -6.46
CA GLY A 68 11.84 13.05 -5.87
C GLY A 68 10.98 11.94 -5.27
N VAL A 69 10.02 12.32 -4.44
CA VAL A 69 9.03 11.41 -3.84
C VAL A 69 7.62 11.92 -4.19
N SER A 70 6.72 11.01 -4.57
CA SER A 70 5.32 11.32 -4.85
C SER A 70 4.40 10.44 -4.02
N GLY A 71 3.39 11.02 -3.39
CA GLY A 71 2.34 10.26 -2.69
C GLY A 71 1.12 10.00 -3.56
N THR A 72 0.52 8.81 -3.48
CA THR A 72 -0.82 8.59 -4.03
C THR A 72 -1.87 9.27 -3.15
N ALA A 73 -2.75 10.08 -3.75
CA ALA A 73 -3.79 10.75 -2.98
C ALA A 73 -4.88 9.75 -2.54
N THR A 74 -5.32 9.74 -1.28
CA THR A 74 -4.89 10.65 -0.19
C THR A 74 -3.97 9.97 0.81
N ALA A 75 -4.09 8.65 0.99
CA ALA A 75 -3.47 7.92 2.09
C ALA A 75 -1.94 7.78 1.95
N GLY A 76 -1.41 7.77 0.73
CA GLY A 76 0.04 7.78 0.49
C GLY A 76 0.72 9.11 0.83
N ILE A 77 0.00 10.24 0.83
CA ILE A 77 0.57 11.59 0.99
C ILE A 77 1.34 11.76 2.31
N PRO A 78 0.79 11.40 3.49
CA PRO A 78 1.50 11.60 4.75
C PRO A 78 2.79 10.78 4.83
N HIS A 79 2.78 9.55 4.30
CA HIS A 79 3.97 8.70 4.25
C HIS A 79 5.02 9.24 3.27
N ALA A 80 4.60 9.67 2.08
CA ALA A 80 5.45 10.33 1.09
C ALA A 80 6.11 11.59 1.67
N THR A 81 5.34 12.41 2.38
CA THR A 81 5.82 13.66 2.99
C THR A 81 6.94 13.38 4.00
N LEU A 82 6.73 12.41 4.88
CA LEU A 82 7.73 12.05 5.89
C LEU A 82 8.97 11.39 5.27
N LEU A 83 8.80 10.61 4.20
CA LEU A 83 9.93 10.04 3.47
C LEU A 83 10.74 11.13 2.76
N ALA A 84 10.08 12.04 2.06
CA ALA A 84 10.71 13.16 1.36
C ALA A 84 11.53 14.04 2.31
N ASP A 85 10.96 14.39 3.46
CA ASP A 85 11.64 15.12 4.53
C ASP A 85 12.93 14.39 4.99
N ARG A 86 12.83 13.08 5.24
CA ARG A 86 13.96 12.29 5.71
C ARG A 86 15.05 12.08 4.68
N LEU A 87 14.71 12.06 3.40
CA LEU A 87 15.66 11.93 2.29
C LEU A 87 16.18 13.30 1.81
N GLY A 88 15.60 14.42 2.27
CA GLY A 88 15.91 15.75 1.75
C GLY A 88 15.52 15.92 0.29
N LEU A 89 14.47 15.23 -0.17
CA LEU A 89 14.03 15.23 -1.57
C LEU A 89 12.76 16.08 -1.77
N PRO A 90 12.53 16.61 -2.99
CA PRO A 90 11.26 17.23 -3.37
C PRO A 90 10.07 16.28 -3.20
N LEU A 91 8.93 16.86 -2.79
CA LEU A 91 7.66 16.16 -2.67
C LEU A 91 6.67 16.62 -3.76
N SER A 92 5.98 15.67 -4.36
CA SER A 92 4.75 15.86 -5.12
C SER A 92 3.66 14.90 -4.62
N TYR A 93 2.46 14.99 -5.16
CA TYR A 93 1.45 13.94 -5.02
C TYR A 93 0.53 13.88 -6.24
N VAL A 94 -0.06 12.71 -6.47
CA VAL A 94 -0.97 12.45 -7.59
C VAL A 94 -2.39 12.32 -7.10
N ARG A 95 -3.29 13.13 -7.66
CA ARG A 95 -4.72 13.11 -7.38
C ARG A 95 -5.42 11.92 -8.03
N SER A 96 -6.48 11.43 -7.39
CA SER A 96 -7.37 10.40 -7.96
C SER A 96 -8.13 10.85 -9.21
N SER A 97 -8.30 12.16 -9.41
CA SER A 97 -8.97 12.74 -10.57
C SER A 97 -8.32 14.06 -10.99
N ALA A 98 -8.42 14.35 -12.29
CA ALA A 98 -7.96 15.61 -12.88
C ALA A 98 -8.73 16.81 -12.31
N LYS A 99 -8.12 18.00 -12.36
CA LYS A 99 -8.82 19.26 -12.04
C LYS A 99 -9.98 19.49 -13.02
N GLY A 100 -11.15 19.86 -12.50
CA GLY A 100 -12.32 20.21 -13.32
C GLY A 100 -12.17 21.51 -14.12
N HIS A 101 -11.25 22.39 -13.72
CA HIS A 101 -10.95 23.67 -14.41
C HIS A 101 -9.45 24.01 -14.31
N GLY A 102 -8.84 24.50 -15.38
CA GLY A 102 -7.40 24.84 -15.45
C GLY A 102 -6.53 23.77 -16.12
N LYS A 103 -5.23 23.69 -15.79
CA LYS A 103 -4.36 22.59 -16.24
C LYS A 103 -4.96 21.27 -15.76
N THR A 104 -5.25 20.36 -16.69
CA THR A 104 -5.90 19.05 -16.45
C THR A 104 -4.97 18.03 -15.78
N ASN A 105 -3.80 18.44 -15.28
CA ASN A 105 -2.84 17.51 -14.70
C ASN A 105 -3.36 16.95 -13.36
N LYS A 106 -3.00 15.70 -13.07
CA LYS A 106 -3.31 15.04 -11.79
C LYS A 106 -2.25 15.33 -10.72
N ILE A 107 -1.10 15.91 -11.09
CA ILE A 107 0.05 16.10 -10.21
C ILE A 107 -0.01 17.48 -9.52
N GLU A 108 0.19 17.47 -8.21
CA GLU A 108 0.41 18.65 -7.40
C GLU A 108 1.86 18.64 -6.88
N GLY A 109 2.55 19.78 -6.98
CA GLY A 109 4.00 19.88 -6.76
C GLY A 109 4.77 20.10 -8.06
N ARG A 110 6.10 19.87 -8.03
CA ARG A 110 6.95 19.94 -9.22
C ARG A 110 7.42 18.55 -9.62
N ILE A 111 7.48 18.32 -10.92
CA ILE A 111 8.09 17.16 -11.55
C ILE A 111 8.85 17.67 -12.77
N GLU A 112 10.10 17.25 -12.91
CA GLU A 112 10.93 17.55 -14.09
C GLU A 112 11.01 16.33 -15.02
N PRO A 113 10.95 16.52 -16.35
CA PRO A 113 11.15 15.41 -17.28
C PRO A 113 12.49 14.69 -17.05
N GLY A 114 12.45 13.36 -16.97
CA GLY A 114 13.59 12.51 -16.63
C GLY A 114 13.86 12.35 -15.14
N GLU A 115 13.13 13.04 -14.26
CA GLU A 115 13.28 12.93 -12.81
C GLU A 115 12.88 11.52 -12.33
N ARG A 116 13.77 10.86 -11.56
CA ARG A 116 13.48 9.55 -10.97
C ARG A 116 12.65 9.72 -9.71
N VAL A 117 11.42 9.24 -9.73
CA VAL A 117 10.45 9.46 -8.65
C VAL A 117 10.11 8.14 -7.97
N LEU A 118 10.17 8.13 -6.64
CA LEU A 118 9.57 7.08 -5.81
C LEU A 118 8.12 7.41 -5.56
N VAL A 119 7.22 6.47 -5.87
CA VAL A 119 5.80 6.59 -5.51
C VAL A 119 5.57 5.88 -4.18
N VAL A 120 4.81 6.51 -3.28
CA VAL A 120 4.49 5.97 -1.96
C VAL A 120 2.98 5.81 -1.80
N GLU A 121 2.57 4.61 -1.41
CA GLU A 121 1.19 4.20 -1.14
C GLU A 121 1.04 3.66 0.29
N ASP A 122 -0.18 3.67 0.84
CA ASP A 122 -0.44 3.03 2.13
C ASP A 122 -0.75 1.53 1.98
N LEU A 123 -1.64 1.16 1.07
CA LEU A 123 -2.13 -0.20 0.88
C LEU A 123 -2.25 -0.52 -0.61
N VAL A 124 -1.65 -1.63 -1.03
CA VAL A 124 -1.91 -2.22 -2.35
C VAL A 124 -2.90 -3.37 -2.23
N SER A 125 -4.12 -3.14 -2.70
CA SER A 125 -5.12 -4.20 -2.92
C SER A 125 -4.97 -4.75 -4.34
N THR A 126 -5.71 -4.21 -5.31
CA THR A 126 -5.62 -4.61 -6.74
C THR A 126 -4.53 -3.87 -7.51
N GLY A 127 -3.96 -2.79 -6.95
CA GLY A 127 -2.93 -1.98 -7.59
C GLY A 127 -3.44 -0.83 -8.46
N GLY A 128 -4.73 -0.78 -8.81
CA GLY A 128 -5.28 0.21 -9.76
C GLY A 128 -4.93 1.66 -9.43
N SER A 129 -5.16 2.11 -8.19
CA SER A 129 -4.87 3.50 -7.78
C SER A 129 -3.40 3.89 -7.95
N VAL A 130 -2.49 2.98 -7.63
CA VAL A 130 -1.05 3.26 -7.71
C VAL A 130 -0.54 3.14 -9.15
N ILE A 131 -1.13 2.26 -9.96
CA ILE A 131 -0.86 2.18 -11.41
C ILE A 131 -1.27 3.50 -12.07
N ASP A 132 -2.48 4.00 -11.82
CA ASP A 132 -2.96 5.30 -12.34
C ASP A 132 -2.03 6.45 -11.92
N ALA A 133 -1.49 6.40 -10.70
CA ALA A 133 -0.56 7.40 -10.20
C ALA A 133 0.80 7.35 -10.92
N VAL A 134 1.32 6.14 -11.13
CA VAL A 134 2.56 5.89 -11.88
C VAL A 134 2.42 6.38 -13.33
N GLU A 135 1.31 6.08 -13.98
CA GLU A 135 1.03 6.52 -15.35
C GLU A 135 0.96 8.05 -15.44
N ALA A 136 0.22 8.70 -14.54
CA ALA A 136 0.13 10.16 -14.54
C ALA A 136 1.49 10.86 -14.34
N LEU A 137 2.40 10.28 -13.55
CA LEU A 137 3.77 10.78 -13.41
C LEU A 137 4.59 10.59 -14.69
N ARG A 138 4.46 9.43 -15.34
CA ARG A 138 5.16 9.11 -16.59
C ARG A 138 4.69 9.97 -17.75
N ASP A 139 3.40 10.29 -17.82
CA ASP A 139 2.83 11.20 -18.82
C ASP A 139 3.44 12.62 -18.75
N GLU A 140 3.92 13.02 -17.57
CA GLU A 140 4.59 14.30 -17.32
C GLU A 140 6.13 14.16 -17.39
N GLY A 141 6.61 13.01 -17.85
CA GLY A 141 8.02 12.74 -18.15
C GLY A 141 8.83 12.17 -16.99
N ALA A 142 8.23 11.85 -15.84
CA ALA A 142 8.95 11.24 -14.73
C ALA A 142 9.35 9.79 -15.03
N VAL A 143 10.45 9.34 -14.43
CA VAL A 143 10.91 7.95 -14.46
C VAL A 143 10.51 7.28 -13.15
N VAL A 144 9.46 6.46 -13.20
CA VAL A 144 8.97 5.71 -12.03
C VAL A 144 9.29 4.22 -12.21
N GLN A 145 10.24 3.72 -11.43
CA GLN A 145 10.69 2.31 -11.47
C GLN A 145 10.31 1.53 -10.21
N THR A 146 10.06 2.21 -9.10
CA THR A 146 9.74 1.58 -7.82
C THR A 146 8.60 2.31 -7.11
N VAL A 147 7.63 1.52 -6.66
CA VAL A 147 6.56 1.93 -5.74
C VAL A 147 6.87 1.34 -4.37
N LEU A 148 6.70 2.15 -3.33
CA LEU A 148 6.81 1.75 -1.94
C LEU A 148 5.41 1.72 -1.31
N ALA A 149 5.06 0.65 -0.59
CA ALA A 149 3.80 0.61 0.17
C ALA A 149 3.98 0.11 1.61
N VAL A 150 3.08 0.49 2.51
CA VAL A 150 3.11 -0.07 3.88
C VAL A 150 2.74 -1.55 3.84
N PHE A 151 1.61 -1.87 3.20
CA PHE A 151 1.04 -3.22 3.19
C PHE A 151 0.56 -3.61 1.78
N THR A 152 0.55 -4.90 1.51
CA THR A 152 -0.12 -5.47 0.33
C THR A 152 -0.89 -6.72 0.72
N TYR A 153 -2.07 -6.90 0.13
CA TYR A 153 -2.79 -8.18 0.24
C TYR A 153 -2.10 -9.30 -0.53
N GLY A 154 -1.18 -8.96 -1.46
CA GLY A 154 -0.49 -9.95 -2.28
C GLY A 154 -1.47 -10.77 -3.13
N LEU A 155 -2.47 -10.12 -3.71
CA LEU A 155 -3.44 -10.76 -4.60
C LEU A 155 -2.76 -11.08 -5.93
N ASP A 156 -3.03 -12.25 -6.50
CA ASP A 156 -2.39 -12.70 -7.74
C ASP A 156 -2.71 -11.73 -8.90
N ALA A 157 -3.96 -11.27 -9.00
CA ALA A 157 -4.37 -10.26 -9.99
C ALA A 157 -3.64 -8.91 -9.85
N ALA A 158 -3.23 -8.54 -8.63
CA ALA A 158 -2.46 -7.31 -8.42
C ALA A 158 -1.00 -7.49 -8.86
N ALA A 159 -0.43 -8.68 -8.65
CA ALA A 159 0.91 -9.00 -9.11
C ALA A 159 1.02 -8.92 -10.64
N ASP A 160 0.03 -9.48 -11.35
CA ASP A 160 -0.05 -9.42 -12.81
C ASP A 160 -0.18 -7.97 -13.30
N ALA A 161 -1.12 -7.19 -12.76
CA ALA A 161 -1.33 -5.80 -13.15
C ALA A 161 -0.11 -4.91 -12.91
N ILE A 162 0.61 -5.12 -11.80
CA ILE A 162 1.84 -4.38 -11.48
C ILE A 162 2.98 -4.76 -12.43
N SER A 163 3.10 -6.06 -12.76
CA SER A 163 4.08 -6.54 -13.73
C SER A 163 3.85 -5.90 -15.10
N ASP A 164 2.59 -5.88 -15.57
CA ASP A 164 2.21 -5.27 -16.84
C ASP A 164 2.42 -3.74 -16.85
N ALA A 165 2.18 -3.08 -15.72
CA ALA A 165 2.47 -1.65 -15.55
C ALA A 165 3.98 -1.33 -15.50
N GLY A 166 4.85 -2.34 -15.40
CA GLY A 166 6.30 -2.18 -15.57
C GLY A 166 6.97 -1.39 -14.44
N PHE A 167 6.60 -1.63 -13.19
CA PHE A 167 7.35 -1.12 -12.02
C PHE A 167 7.51 -2.20 -10.94
N THR A 168 8.49 -2.02 -10.07
CA THR A 168 8.69 -2.91 -8.91
C THR A 168 7.91 -2.39 -7.71
N LEU A 169 7.00 -3.20 -7.14
CA LEU A 169 6.42 -2.94 -5.84
C LEU A 169 7.36 -3.44 -4.72
N ARG A 170 7.64 -2.60 -3.74
CA ARG A 170 8.32 -2.98 -2.49
C ARG A 170 7.43 -2.60 -1.31
N THR A 171 7.18 -3.54 -0.41
CA THR A 171 6.33 -3.29 0.77
C THR A 171 7.10 -3.41 2.07
N LEU A 172 6.64 -2.70 3.10
CA LEU A 172 7.19 -2.84 4.46
C LEU A 172 6.78 -4.16 5.10
N THR A 173 5.58 -4.63 4.78
CA THR A 173 5.04 -5.93 5.17
C THR A 173 3.96 -6.36 4.17
N ASP A 174 3.42 -7.55 4.35
CA ASP A 174 2.46 -8.17 3.45
C ASP A 174 1.51 -9.10 4.22
N PHE A 175 0.50 -9.59 3.51
CA PHE A 175 -0.49 -10.49 4.07
C PHE A 175 0.11 -11.78 4.64
N PRO A 176 1.02 -12.51 3.96
CA PRO A 176 1.68 -13.68 4.56
C PRO A 176 2.39 -13.37 5.89
N ALA A 177 3.21 -12.31 5.95
CA ALA A 177 3.89 -11.94 7.19
C ALA A 177 2.92 -11.55 8.31
N LEU A 178 1.77 -10.98 7.98
CA LEU A 178 0.69 -10.70 8.92
C LEU A 178 0.05 -11.97 9.47
N LEU A 179 -0.25 -12.95 8.61
CA LEU A 179 -0.83 -14.22 9.03
C LEU A 179 0.13 -15.01 9.93
N ASP A 180 1.42 -15.04 9.59
CA ASP A 180 2.45 -15.67 10.43
C ASP A 180 2.47 -15.09 11.84
N VAL A 181 2.37 -13.75 11.96
CA VAL A 181 2.34 -13.06 13.25
C VAL A 181 1.03 -13.31 14.01
N ALA A 182 -0.12 -13.26 13.31
CA ALA A 182 -1.43 -13.51 13.90
C ALA A 182 -1.54 -14.95 14.43
N GLN A 183 -1.03 -15.93 13.68
CA GLN A 183 -1.02 -17.32 14.09
C GLN A 183 -0.08 -17.56 15.27
N ALA A 184 1.14 -17.01 15.21
CA ALA A 184 2.14 -17.17 16.28
C ALA A 184 1.70 -16.50 17.61
N SER A 185 0.84 -15.49 17.55
CA SER A 185 0.26 -14.82 18.73
C SER A 185 -1.04 -15.45 19.23
N GLY A 186 -1.61 -16.41 18.50
CA GLY A 186 -2.88 -17.06 18.84
C GLY A 186 -4.12 -16.22 18.51
N GLU A 187 -3.97 -15.16 17.71
CA GLU A 187 -5.10 -14.32 17.24
C GLU A 187 -5.98 -15.05 16.22
N ILE A 188 -5.40 -15.98 15.46
CA ILE A 188 -6.11 -16.84 14.51
C ILE A 188 -5.77 -18.32 14.72
N SER A 189 -6.75 -19.19 14.47
CA SER A 189 -6.59 -20.65 14.47
C SER A 189 -6.03 -21.16 13.12
N ALA A 190 -5.77 -22.47 13.03
CA ALA A 190 -5.38 -23.11 11.77
C ALA A 190 -6.52 -23.08 10.72
N ASP A 191 -7.78 -23.18 11.16
CA ASP A 191 -8.94 -23.11 10.27
C ASP A 191 -9.15 -21.67 9.76
N ASP A 192 -8.93 -20.67 10.62
CA ASP A 192 -8.94 -19.25 10.26
C ASP A 192 -7.87 -18.92 9.21
N LEU A 193 -6.66 -19.45 9.39
CA LEU A 193 -5.56 -19.31 8.43
C LEU A 193 -5.96 -19.85 7.06
N ALA A 194 -6.55 -21.07 7.01
CA ALA A 194 -6.99 -21.67 5.76
C ALA A 194 -8.07 -20.83 5.06
N ALA A 195 -9.02 -20.26 5.81
CA ALA A 195 -10.05 -19.38 5.26
C ALA A 195 -9.47 -18.04 4.74
N LEU A 196 -8.48 -17.47 5.42
CA LEU A 196 -7.78 -16.25 5.01
C LEU A 196 -6.96 -16.47 3.74
N GLU A 197 -6.30 -17.62 3.61
CA GLU A 197 -5.59 -17.98 2.38
C GLU A 197 -6.54 -18.25 1.21
N GLU A 198 -7.69 -18.90 1.46
CA GLU A 198 -8.74 -19.09 0.45
C GLU A 198 -9.18 -17.73 -0.11
N TRP A 199 -9.46 -16.78 0.79
CA TRP A 199 -9.81 -15.42 0.39
C TRP A 199 -8.72 -14.74 -0.43
N ARG A 200 -7.43 -14.85 -0.03
CA ARG A 200 -6.33 -14.18 -0.76
C ARG A 200 -6.24 -14.62 -2.22
N ARG A 201 -6.50 -15.89 -2.52
CA ARG A 201 -6.39 -16.45 -3.88
C ARG A 201 -7.46 -15.91 -4.81
N ASP A 202 -8.71 -15.85 -4.34
CA ASP A 202 -9.82 -15.28 -5.12
C ASP A 202 -10.84 -14.59 -4.19
N PRO A 203 -10.59 -13.31 -3.84
CA PRO A 203 -11.48 -12.56 -2.94
C PRO A 203 -12.91 -12.45 -3.47
N GLU A 204 -13.08 -12.43 -4.81
CA GLU A 204 -14.39 -12.30 -5.43
C GLU A 204 -15.19 -13.58 -5.34
N ALA A 205 -14.61 -14.72 -5.71
CA ALA A 205 -15.27 -16.00 -5.56
C ALA A 205 -15.55 -16.32 -4.08
N TRP A 206 -14.62 -15.99 -3.19
CA TRP A 206 -14.79 -16.16 -1.74
C TRP A 206 -15.97 -15.35 -1.20
N SER A 207 -16.10 -14.09 -1.62
CA SER A 207 -17.22 -13.20 -1.28
C SER A 207 -18.55 -13.73 -1.79
N ARG A 208 -18.64 -14.08 -3.09
CA ARG A 208 -19.86 -14.60 -3.72
C ARG A 208 -20.35 -15.89 -3.07
N ALA A 209 -19.43 -16.80 -2.72
CA ALA A 209 -19.76 -18.05 -2.04
C ALA A 209 -20.43 -17.84 -0.66
N ARG A 210 -20.25 -16.66 -0.07
CA ARG A 210 -20.78 -16.27 1.25
C ARG A 210 -21.90 -15.23 1.16
N GLY A 211 -22.45 -15.00 -0.03
CA GLY A 211 -23.57 -14.07 -0.26
C GLY A 211 -23.18 -12.60 -0.39
N GLY A 212 -21.89 -12.30 -0.50
CA GLY A 212 -21.40 -10.98 -0.89
C GLY A 212 -21.52 -10.72 -2.40
N ALA A 213 -21.27 -9.47 -2.80
CA ALA A 213 -21.12 -9.09 -4.21
C ALA A 213 -19.94 -9.80 -4.90
#